data_AF-A0AAQ2Y3X1-F1
#
_entry.id   AF-A0AAQ2Y3X1-F1
#
_cell.length_a   1.000
_cell.length_b   1.000
_cell.length_c   1.000
_cell.angle_alpha   90.00
_cell.angle_beta   90.00
_cell.angle_gamma   90.00
#
_symmetry.space_group_name_H-M   'P 1'
#
loop_
_entity.id
_entity.type
_entity.pdbx_description
1 polymer ?
#
loop_
_entity_poly.entity_id
_entity_poly.type
_entity_poly.pdbx_seq_one_letter_code
_entity_poly.pdbx_strand_id
1 'polypeptide(L)'
;MITRGHLIGEIVDGLTSISQQVSTRCQLGLTDLNRYLEDFFKDYLNEALSLSLVNLNDERSNEPGLDLGDEISSVAFQVTSTKTAQKVNKTLKTTSKRKKQFAEINVLVIGKKQASYQLDQSLAPNFGFTEENIWDVDDLCRKTISLPLDRLQALYELVRRNLARVRVELEIPDEDGNFSTSIDSYIEKIPTPKMSDFKKYHAYQKSRVDEFEHTTEEVEEHFREFSRELSQLPRITREFYAFLLERREKDDNKIPNISFYSENLWFNYNKLKRVCRFPDLDDEVVLLGEHGFADIEEPMEHNESPFVRIFAPIKVDGFIHELVEYIESKDIGFKKPIVFLDFSAF
;
A
#
# COMPACT_ATOMS: atom_id res chain seq x y z
N MET A 1 -6.80 13.62 -5.05
CA MET A 1 -6.46 14.05 -6.42
C MET A 1 -4.96 13.85 -6.59
N ILE A 2 -4.53 12.95 -7.49
CA ILE A 2 -3.11 12.67 -7.69
C ILE A 2 -2.47 13.88 -8.39
N THR A 3 -1.41 14.45 -7.82
CA THR A 3 -0.72 15.61 -8.41
C THR A 3 0.29 15.17 -9.47
N ARG A 4 0.61 16.04 -10.43
CA ARG A 4 1.66 15.79 -11.43
C ARG A 4 3.01 15.43 -10.77
N GLY A 5 3.34 16.11 -9.66
CA GLY A 5 4.55 15.83 -8.89
C GLY A 5 4.56 14.41 -8.32
N HIS A 6 3.42 13.91 -7.84
CA HIS A 6 3.30 12.53 -7.37
C HIS A 6 3.50 11.51 -8.51
N LEU A 7 2.87 11.72 -9.67
CA LEU A 7 3.05 10.83 -10.83
C LEU A 7 4.52 10.74 -11.25
N ILE A 8 5.18 11.89 -11.37
CA ILE A 8 6.60 11.95 -11.75
C ILE A 8 7.46 11.25 -10.69
N GLY A 9 7.22 11.52 -9.40
CA GLY A 9 7.97 10.90 -8.31
C GLY A 9 7.90 9.37 -8.39
N GLU A 10 6.69 8.81 -8.46
CA GLU A 10 6.48 7.36 -8.53
C GLU A 10 7.10 6.71 -9.77
N ILE A 11 7.04 7.38 -10.93
CA ILE A 11 7.68 6.88 -12.15
C ILE A 11 9.20 6.84 -12.00
N VAL A 12 9.81 7.93 -11.50
CA VAL A 12 11.26 8.05 -11.33
C VAL A 12 11.78 7.05 -10.30
N ASP A 13 11.10 6.93 -9.16
CA ASP A 13 11.47 5.97 -8.10
C ASP A 13 11.35 4.53 -8.61
N GLY A 14 10.29 4.25 -9.36
CA GLY A 14 10.07 2.98 -10.03
C GLY A 14 11.20 2.56 -10.97
N LEU A 15 11.54 3.45 -11.92
CA LEU A 15 12.61 3.21 -12.87
C LEU A 15 13.97 3.02 -12.20
N THR A 16 14.25 3.84 -11.20
CA THR A 16 15.51 3.76 -10.44
C THR A 16 15.61 2.43 -9.72
N SER A 17 14.52 1.97 -9.08
CA SER A 17 14.45 0.68 -8.41
C SER A 17 14.68 -0.49 -9.38
N ILE A 18 14.00 -0.50 -10.53
CA ILE A 18 14.19 -1.54 -11.56
C ILE A 18 15.65 -1.54 -12.03
N SER A 19 16.19 -0.39 -12.40
CA SER A 19 17.56 -0.29 -12.90
C SER A 19 18.60 -0.78 -11.89
N GLN A 20 18.42 -0.48 -10.61
CA GLN A 20 19.35 -0.90 -9.56
C GLN A 20 19.32 -2.42 -9.34
N GLN A 21 18.13 -3.01 -9.33
CA GLN A 21 17.95 -4.46 -9.19
C GLN A 21 18.61 -5.21 -10.35
N VAL A 22 18.41 -4.73 -11.58
CA VAL A 22 19.03 -5.31 -12.78
C VAL A 22 20.54 -5.19 -12.71
N SER A 23 21.08 -4.01 -12.42
CA SER A 23 22.52 -3.79 -12.37
C SER A 23 23.19 -4.74 -11.38
N THR A 24 22.60 -4.88 -10.19
CA THR A 24 23.08 -5.77 -9.13
C THR A 24 23.09 -7.23 -9.59
N ARG A 25 22.01 -7.72 -10.20
CA ARG A 25 21.90 -9.11 -10.63
C ARG A 25 22.77 -9.44 -11.85
N CYS A 26 22.94 -8.51 -12.80
CA CYS A 26 23.91 -8.65 -13.89
C CYS A 26 25.35 -8.79 -13.35
N GLN A 27 25.71 -8.04 -12.31
CA GLN A 27 27.02 -8.19 -11.65
C GLN A 27 27.19 -9.57 -10.99
N LEU A 28 26.09 -10.16 -10.51
CA LEU A 28 26.05 -11.51 -9.95
C LEU A 28 25.95 -12.62 -11.02
N GLY A 29 25.93 -12.28 -12.31
CA GLY A 29 25.84 -13.24 -13.41
C GLY A 29 24.44 -13.81 -13.68
N LEU A 30 23.40 -13.24 -13.08
CA LEU A 30 22.00 -13.66 -13.26
C LEU A 30 21.38 -12.93 -14.45
N THR A 31 21.51 -13.49 -15.66
CA THR A 31 21.16 -12.82 -16.93
C THR A 31 19.77 -13.13 -17.49
N ASP A 32 18.96 -13.94 -16.81
CA ASP A 32 17.62 -14.35 -17.26
C ASP A 32 16.61 -13.20 -17.39
N LEU A 33 16.99 -11.99 -16.93
CA LEU A 33 16.16 -10.79 -16.85
C LEU A 33 16.15 -9.94 -18.12
N ASN A 34 17.08 -10.17 -19.05
CA ASN A 34 17.28 -9.28 -20.19
C ASN A 34 16.02 -9.17 -21.07
N ARG A 35 15.35 -10.30 -21.35
CA ARG A 35 14.13 -10.30 -22.17
C ARG A 35 12.98 -9.53 -21.53
N TYR A 36 12.77 -9.71 -20.23
CA TYR A 36 11.74 -8.97 -19.50
C TYR A 36 11.99 -7.46 -19.57
N LEU A 37 13.25 -7.04 -19.45
CA LEU A 37 13.62 -5.63 -19.48
C LEU A 37 13.50 -5.03 -20.88
N GLU A 38 13.82 -5.79 -21.92
CA GLU A 38 13.56 -5.37 -23.29
C GLU A 38 12.07 -5.06 -23.49
N ASP A 39 11.18 -5.93 -23.03
CA ASP A 39 9.73 -5.70 -23.09
C ASP A 39 9.28 -4.49 -22.26
N PHE A 40 9.79 -4.35 -21.04
CA PHE A 40 9.50 -3.19 -20.20
C PHE A 40 9.94 -1.88 -20.86
N PHE A 41 11.19 -1.80 -21.34
CA PHE A 41 11.72 -0.59 -21.95
C PHE A 41 11.10 -0.32 -23.32
N LYS A 42 10.65 -1.34 -24.06
CA LYS A 42 9.84 -1.19 -25.27
C LYS A 42 8.56 -0.43 -24.98
N ASP A 43 7.76 -0.93 -24.04
CA ASP A 43 6.48 -0.31 -23.70
C ASP A 43 6.71 1.10 -23.12
N TYR A 44 7.74 1.26 -22.29
CA TYR A 44 8.14 2.55 -21.74
C TYR A 44 8.51 3.58 -22.82
N LEU A 45 9.37 3.20 -23.76
CA LEU A 45 9.85 4.07 -24.84
C LEU A 45 8.70 4.43 -25.80
N ASN A 46 7.79 3.49 -26.08
CA ASN A 46 6.59 3.76 -26.87
C ASN A 46 5.72 4.85 -26.23
N GLU A 47 5.56 4.81 -24.91
CA GLU A 47 4.82 5.83 -24.16
C GLU A 47 5.61 7.15 -24.05
N ALA A 48 6.92 7.10 -23.79
CA ALA A 48 7.74 8.29 -23.58
C ALA A 48 8.06 9.06 -24.87
N LEU A 49 8.13 8.36 -26.01
CA LEU A 49 8.55 8.95 -27.30
C LEU A 49 7.45 8.93 -28.37
N SER A 50 6.30 8.31 -28.08
CA SER A 50 5.23 8.11 -29.08
C SER A 50 5.71 7.29 -30.28
N LEU A 51 6.43 6.20 -30.00
CA LEU A 51 6.91 5.22 -30.97
C LEU A 51 6.07 3.95 -30.95
N SER A 52 6.27 3.09 -31.94
CA SER A 52 5.69 1.74 -32.05
C SER A 52 6.79 0.67 -32.15
N LEU A 53 7.71 0.69 -31.19
CA LEU A 53 8.80 -0.27 -31.08
C LEU A 53 8.27 -1.68 -30.85
N VAL A 54 8.82 -2.64 -31.59
CA VAL A 54 8.64 -4.09 -31.40
C VAL A 54 9.98 -4.72 -31.02
N ASN A 55 9.95 -5.89 -30.36
CA ASN A 55 11.16 -6.66 -30.09
C ASN A 55 11.60 -7.35 -31.38
N LEU A 56 12.81 -7.04 -31.86
CA LEU A 56 13.35 -7.58 -33.10
C LEU A 56 13.73 -9.07 -32.98
N ASN A 57 13.97 -9.55 -31.75
CA ASN A 57 14.29 -10.95 -31.49
C ASN A 57 13.06 -11.88 -31.57
N ASP A 58 11.83 -11.33 -31.48
CA ASP A 58 10.60 -12.13 -31.56
C ASP A 58 10.29 -12.57 -33.00
N GLU A 59 10.64 -11.75 -33.99
CA GLU A 59 10.44 -12.07 -35.41
C GLU A 59 11.56 -12.94 -35.99
N ARG A 60 12.78 -12.81 -35.45
CA ARG A 60 13.98 -13.55 -35.87
C ARG A 60 14.86 -13.82 -34.66
N SER A 61 15.04 -15.08 -34.29
CA SER A 61 15.91 -15.45 -33.16
C SER A 61 17.38 -15.09 -33.43
N ASN A 62 18.07 -14.50 -32.43
CA ASN A 62 19.47 -14.06 -32.46
C ASN A 62 19.77 -12.87 -33.39
N GLU A 63 18.95 -11.81 -33.35
CA GLU A 63 19.22 -10.60 -34.13
C GLU A 63 20.45 -9.87 -33.58
N PRO A 64 21.51 -9.67 -34.39
CA PRO A 64 22.75 -9.17 -33.84
C PRO A 64 22.68 -7.64 -33.77
N GLY A 65 22.71 -7.11 -32.55
CA GLY A 65 23.09 -5.72 -32.23
C GLY A 65 21.98 -4.69 -32.04
N LEU A 66 20.71 -5.01 -32.28
CA LEU A 66 19.56 -4.17 -31.92
C LEU A 66 18.50 -5.05 -31.26
N ASP A 67 17.83 -4.54 -30.23
CA ASP A 67 16.81 -5.31 -29.52
C ASP A 67 15.41 -4.83 -29.88
N LEU A 68 15.23 -3.51 -30.03
CA LEU A 68 13.94 -2.89 -30.31
C LEU A 68 13.99 -2.06 -31.60
N GLY A 69 12.90 -2.06 -32.37
CA GLY A 69 12.81 -1.27 -33.60
C GLY A 69 11.40 -0.86 -33.98
N ASP A 70 11.28 0.33 -34.55
CA ASP A 70 10.08 0.89 -35.18
C ASP A 70 10.44 1.21 -36.62
N GLU A 71 9.99 0.37 -37.56
CA GLU A 71 10.31 0.55 -38.99
C GLU A 71 9.60 1.77 -39.60
N ILE A 72 8.45 2.18 -39.06
CA ILE A 72 7.66 3.31 -39.57
C ILE A 72 8.39 4.61 -39.23
N SER A 73 8.80 4.75 -37.97
CA SER A 73 9.59 5.90 -37.50
C SER A 73 11.07 5.81 -37.88
N SER A 74 11.53 4.64 -38.35
CA SER A 74 12.92 4.32 -38.67
C SER A 74 13.88 4.52 -37.49
N VAL A 75 13.41 4.21 -36.27
CA VAL A 75 14.15 4.31 -35.01
C VAL A 75 14.41 2.93 -34.42
N ALA A 76 15.61 2.69 -33.94
CA ALA A 76 15.94 1.46 -33.21
C ALA A 76 16.72 1.71 -31.92
N PHE A 77 16.55 0.81 -30.96
CA PHE A 77 17.24 0.82 -29.67
C PHE A 77 17.99 -0.49 -29.45
N GLN A 78 19.24 -0.37 -28.99
CA GLN A 78 19.89 -1.43 -28.22
C GLN A 78 19.70 -1.12 -26.74
N VAL A 79 19.11 -2.04 -26.01
CA VAL A 79 18.99 -2.03 -24.55
C VAL A 79 20.12 -2.89 -23.96
N THR A 80 20.90 -2.35 -23.03
CA THR A 80 22.04 -3.09 -22.47
C THR A 80 22.43 -2.63 -21.08
N SER A 81 22.88 -3.55 -20.22
CA SER A 81 23.54 -3.20 -18.95
C SER A 81 25.04 -2.85 -19.12
N THR A 82 25.63 -3.11 -20.30
CA THR A 82 27.05 -2.88 -20.56
C THR A 82 27.30 -1.49 -21.14
N LYS A 83 27.85 -0.59 -20.32
CA LYS A 83 28.09 0.82 -20.67
C LYS A 83 29.34 1.10 -21.50
N THR A 84 30.06 0.11 -22.03
CA THR A 84 31.40 0.33 -22.63
C THR A 84 31.33 0.85 -24.07
N ALA A 85 32.28 1.71 -24.46
CA ALA A 85 32.42 2.15 -25.86
C ALA A 85 32.61 0.99 -26.84
N GLN A 86 33.28 -0.10 -26.40
CA GLN A 86 33.40 -1.33 -27.19
C GLN A 86 32.03 -1.95 -27.52
N LYS A 87 31.09 -1.99 -26.57
CA LYS A 87 29.74 -2.48 -26.80
C LYS A 87 28.97 -1.58 -27.77
N VAL A 88 29.06 -0.26 -27.61
CA VAL A 88 28.44 0.72 -28.52
C VAL A 88 28.97 0.56 -29.95
N ASN A 89 30.29 0.55 -30.13
CA ASN A 89 30.91 0.38 -31.45
C ASN A 89 30.58 -0.98 -32.07
N LYS A 90 30.48 -2.05 -31.26
CA LYS A 90 30.03 -3.37 -31.72
C LYS A 90 28.59 -3.32 -32.22
N THR A 91 27.69 -2.63 -31.52
CA THR A 91 26.31 -2.39 -31.97
C THR A 91 26.31 -1.66 -33.32
N LEU A 92 26.98 -0.51 -33.44
CA LEU A 92 27.07 0.24 -34.71
C LEU A 92 27.62 -0.59 -35.87
N LYS A 93 28.68 -1.37 -35.63
CA LYS A 93 29.27 -2.25 -36.64
C LYS A 93 28.28 -3.30 -37.12
N THR A 94 27.51 -3.88 -36.20
CA THR A 94 26.57 -4.94 -36.51
C THR A 94 25.34 -4.40 -37.23
N THR A 95 24.86 -3.22 -36.82
CA THR A 95 23.72 -2.53 -37.42
C THR A 95 24.02 -1.90 -38.79
N SER A 96 25.29 -1.76 -39.20
CA SER A 96 25.71 -1.30 -40.54
C SER A 96 24.95 -1.95 -41.70
N LYS A 97 24.57 -3.23 -41.55
CA LYS A 97 23.80 -3.99 -42.54
C LYS A 97 22.34 -3.57 -42.67
N ARG A 98 21.79 -2.88 -41.66
CA ARG A 98 20.37 -2.48 -41.53
C ARG A 98 20.14 -0.97 -41.61
N LYS A 99 21.14 -0.20 -42.04
CA LYS A 99 21.02 1.25 -42.24
C LYS A 99 19.83 1.66 -43.12
N LYS A 100 19.38 0.78 -44.03
CA LYS A 100 18.22 1.05 -44.88
C LYS A 100 16.87 0.93 -44.14
N GLN A 101 16.83 0.25 -43.01
CA GLN A 101 15.63 0.03 -42.20
C GLN A 101 15.51 1.06 -41.08
N PHE A 102 16.63 1.37 -40.41
CA PHE A 102 16.67 2.30 -39.29
C PHE A 102 17.67 3.43 -39.57
N ALA A 103 17.14 4.64 -39.69
CA ALA A 103 17.91 5.87 -39.87
C ALA A 103 18.51 6.36 -38.54
N GLU A 104 17.77 6.19 -37.44
CA GLU A 104 18.19 6.59 -36.10
C GLU A 104 18.46 5.36 -35.23
N ILE A 105 19.64 5.31 -34.62
CA ILE A 105 20.04 4.26 -33.68
C ILE A 105 20.31 4.91 -32.34
N ASN A 106 19.73 4.35 -31.29
CA ASN A 106 19.95 4.76 -29.91
C ASN A 106 20.44 3.56 -29.08
N VAL A 107 21.23 3.85 -28.04
CA VAL A 107 21.69 2.85 -27.07
C VAL A 107 21.17 3.24 -25.70
N LEU A 108 20.30 2.43 -25.11
CA LEU A 108 19.82 2.59 -23.75
C LEU A 108 20.65 1.73 -22.80
N VAL A 109 21.37 2.39 -21.90
CA VAL A 109 22.14 1.75 -20.82
C VAL A 109 21.24 1.59 -19.59
N ILE A 110 20.98 0.35 -19.18
CA ILE A 110 20.29 0.05 -17.93
C ILE A 110 21.27 0.24 -16.76
N GLY A 111 21.25 1.44 -16.18
CA GLY A 111 22.17 1.90 -15.16
C GLY A 111 22.69 3.29 -15.50
N LYS A 112 23.90 3.62 -15.06
CA LYS A 112 24.57 4.88 -15.42
C LYS A 112 25.46 4.71 -16.64
N LYS A 113 25.32 5.59 -17.64
CA LYS A 113 26.22 5.63 -18.80
C LYS A 113 27.62 6.18 -18.43
N GLN A 114 28.57 6.14 -19.36
CA GLN A 114 29.89 6.75 -19.20
C GLN A 114 29.82 8.26 -19.47
N ALA A 115 30.74 9.02 -18.88
CA ALA A 115 30.83 10.46 -19.13
C ALA A 115 31.28 10.80 -20.56
N SER A 116 31.99 9.88 -21.23
CA SER A 116 32.49 10.03 -22.59
C SER A 116 32.69 8.66 -23.24
N TYR A 117 32.55 8.59 -24.57
CA TYR A 117 32.66 7.37 -25.36
C TYR A 117 33.64 7.55 -26.53
N GLN A 118 34.63 6.66 -26.63
CA GLN A 118 35.49 6.60 -27.82
C GLN A 118 34.74 5.90 -28.96
N LEU A 119 33.98 6.68 -29.73
CA LEU A 119 33.20 6.20 -30.87
C LEU A 119 34.07 5.96 -32.11
N ASP A 120 33.78 4.89 -32.84
CA ASP A 120 34.44 4.57 -34.10
C ASP A 120 34.03 5.57 -35.19
N GLN A 121 34.97 6.43 -35.58
CA GLN A 121 34.76 7.49 -36.56
C GLN A 121 34.48 6.97 -37.98
N SER A 122 34.74 5.69 -38.27
CA SER A 122 34.36 5.08 -39.54
C SER A 122 32.89 4.65 -39.59
N LEU A 123 32.25 4.50 -38.42
CA LEU A 123 30.88 3.97 -38.28
C LEU A 123 29.89 5.03 -37.79
N ALA A 124 30.25 5.82 -36.77
CA ALA A 124 29.34 6.75 -36.13
C ALA A 124 28.75 7.82 -37.10
N PRO A 125 29.55 8.47 -37.98
CA PRO A 125 29.01 9.42 -38.95
C PRO A 125 28.03 8.80 -39.94
N ASN A 126 28.14 7.50 -40.22
CA ASN A 126 27.22 6.83 -41.14
C ASN A 126 25.78 6.80 -40.64
N PHE A 127 25.57 6.95 -39.33
CA PHE A 127 24.27 6.93 -38.68
C PHE A 127 23.92 8.28 -38.05
N GLY A 128 24.76 9.31 -38.23
CA GLY A 128 24.65 10.53 -37.44
C GLY A 128 24.76 10.29 -35.92
N PHE A 129 25.36 9.17 -35.52
CA PHE A 129 25.37 8.71 -34.13
C PHE A 129 26.39 9.51 -33.33
N THR A 130 25.95 10.06 -32.20
CA THR A 130 26.80 10.80 -31.26
C THR A 130 26.58 10.27 -29.84
N GLU A 131 27.30 10.81 -28.86
CA GLU A 131 27.06 10.47 -27.45
C GLU A 131 25.65 10.85 -26.97
N GLU A 132 24.95 11.76 -27.66
CA GLU A 132 23.55 12.12 -27.37
C GLU A 132 22.57 10.98 -27.68
N ASN A 133 22.96 10.03 -28.53
CA ASN A 133 22.19 8.82 -28.83
C ASN A 133 22.43 7.71 -27.80
N ILE A 134 23.29 7.93 -26.80
CA ILE A 134 23.53 7.01 -25.69
C ILE A 134 22.77 7.53 -24.48
N TRP A 135 21.70 6.82 -24.13
CA TRP A 135 20.80 7.20 -23.05
C TRP A 135 21.05 6.33 -21.84
N ASP A 136 20.77 6.89 -20.67
CA ASP A 136 20.62 6.15 -19.43
C ASP A 136 19.25 6.40 -18.80
N VAL A 137 19.07 5.88 -17.58
CA VAL A 137 17.82 6.06 -16.83
C VAL A 137 17.57 7.53 -16.50
N ASP A 138 18.62 8.31 -16.25
CA ASP A 138 18.48 9.74 -15.97
C ASP A 138 17.98 10.49 -17.22
N ASP A 139 18.43 10.11 -18.42
CA ASP A 139 17.90 10.62 -19.69
C ASP A 139 16.41 10.30 -19.88
N LEU A 140 15.98 9.07 -19.54
CA LEU A 140 14.56 8.68 -19.59
C LEU A 140 13.72 9.48 -18.60
N CYS A 141 14.20 9.66 -17.37
CA CYS A 141 13.54 10.47 -16.35
C CYS A 141 13.35 11.92 -16.83
N ARG A 142 14.37 12.51 -17.46
CA ARG A 142 14.27 13.87 -18.05
C ARG A 142 13.18 13.96 -19.12
N LYS A 143 13.13 13.00 -20.05
CA LYS A 143 12.09 12.95 -21.09
C LYS A 143 10.69 12.78 -20.50
N THR A 144 10.59 12.05 -19.40
CA THR A 144 9.34 11.79 -18.70
C THR A 144 8.77 13.04 -18.05
N ILE A 145 9.60 13.84 -17.38
CA ILE A 145 9.17 15.08 -16.71
C ILE A 145 8.54 16.07 -17.69
N SER A 146 8.92 16.04 -18.97
CA SER A 146 8.36 16.88 -20.03
C SER A 146 7.04 16.39 -20.64
N LEU A 147 6.55 15.20 -20.28
CA LEU A 147 5.36 14.62 -20.92
C LEU A 147 4.05 15.33 -20.55
N PRO A 148 3.06 15.37 -21.47
CA PRO A 148 1.67 15.71 -21.16
C PRO A 148 1.07 14.84 -20.04
N LEU A 149 0.06 15.34 -19.34
CA LEU A 149 -0.50 14.68 -18.15
C LEU A 149 -1.12 13.30 -18.44
N ASP A 150 -1.81 13.18 -19.57
CA ASP A 150 -2.40 11.94 -20.08
C ASP A 150 -1.33 10.86 -20.31
N ARG A 151 -0.21 11.23 -20.93
CA ARG A 151 0.93 10.32 -21.16
C ARG A 151 1.66 9.99 -19.87
N LEU A 152 1.80 10.95 -18.96
CA LEU A 152 2.34 10.68 -17.61
C LEU A 152 1.48 9.68 -16.86
N GLN A 153 0.15 9.77 -16.96
CA GLN A 153 -0.74 8.84 -16.29
C GLN A 153 -0.63 7.43 -16.88
N ALA A 154 -0.60 7.30 -18.21
CA ALA A 154 -0.38 6.02 -18.89
C ALA A 154 0.97 5.39 -18.48
N LEU A 155 2.03 6.21 -18.44
CA LEU A 155 3.37 5.77 -18.05
C LEU A 155 3.43 5.37 -16.57
N TYR A 156 2.75 6.11 -15.69
CA TYR A 156 2.61 5.76 -14.27
C TYR A 156 1.93 4.41 -14.09
N GLU A 157 0.83 4.15 -14.80
CA GLU A 157 0.13 2.86 -14.74
C GLU A 157 0.98 1.72 -15.30
N LEU A 158 1.74 1.97 -16.38
CA LEU A 158 2.70 1.02 -16.93
C LEU A 158 3.81 0.69 -15.93
N VAL A 159 4.43 1.69 -15.33
CA VAL A 159 5.51 1.51 -14.36
C VAL A 159 4.98 0.80 -13.11
N ARG A 160 3.82 1.19 -12.58
CA ARG A 160 3.21 0.54 -11.42
C ARG A 160 2.89 -0.94 -11.67
N ARG A 161 2.28 -1.27 -12.81
CA ARG A 161 1.98 -2.68 -13.18
C ARG A 161 3.25 -3.49 -13.34
N ASN A 162 4.25 -2.94 -14.02
CA ASN A 162 5.52 -3.63 -14.20
C ASN A 162 6.31 -3.74 -12.90
N LEU A 163 6.32 -2.74 -12.03
CA LEU A 163 6.91 -2.85 -10.70
C LEU A 163 6.27 -3.95 -9.87
N ALA A 164 4.94 -4.08 -9.90
CA ALA A 164 4.26 -5.17 -9.21
C ALA A 164 4.69 -6.52 -9.79
N ARG A 165 4.75 -6.64 -11.13
CA ARG A 165 5.19 -7.86 -11.81
C ARG A 165 6.67 -8.18 -11.56
N VAL A 166 7.56 -7.20 -11.65
CA VAL A 166 8.97 -7.26 -11.25
C VAL A 166 9.06 -7.70 -9.80
N ARG A 167 8.32 -7.09 -8.88
CA ARG A 167 8.39 -7.49 -7.47
C ARG A 167 7.91 -8.92 -7.25
N VAL A 168 6.84 -9.36 -7.90
CA VAL A 168 6.30 -10.73 -7.78
C VAL A 168 7.20 -11.76 -8.47
N GLU A 169 7.60 -11.55 -9.72
CA GLU A 169 8.47 -12.48 -10.48
C GLU A 169 9.90 -12.52 -9.92
N LEU A 170 10.36 -11.43 -9.28
CA LEU A 170 11.73 -11.31 -8.76
C LEU A 170 11.84 -11.49 -7.25
N GLU A 171 10.74 -11.84 -6.58
CA GLU A 171 10.72 -12.11 -5.15
C GLU A 171 11.47 -13.39 -4.83
N ILE A 172 12.43 -13.26 -3.91
CA ILE A 172 13.08 -14.43 -3.31
C ILE A 172 12.33 -14.68 -2.00
N PRO A 173 11.74 -15.87 -1.80
CA PRO A 173 11.10 -16.19 -0.53
C PRO A 173 12.13 -16.12 0.60
N ASP A 174 11.68 -15.72 1.79
CA ASP A 174 12.54 -15.72 2.97
C ASP A 174 12.92 -17.15 3.41
N GLU A 175 13.72 -17.28 4.48
CA GLU A 175 14.18 -18.57 5.00
C GLU A 175 13.02 -19.53 5.35
N ASP A 176 11.82 -19.00 5.59
CA ASP A 176 10.60 -19.73 5.93
C ASP A 176 9.67 -19.98 4.73
N GLY A 177 10.07 -19.58 3.51
CA GLY A 177 9.28 -19.78 2.29
C GLY A 177 8.18 -18.73 2.07
N ASN A 178 8.17 -17.64 2.84
CA ASN A 178 7.17 -16.58 2.69
C ASN A 178 7.59 -15.56 1.64
N PHE A 179 6.60 -15.15 0.84
CA PHE A 179 6.71 -14.11 -0.18
C PHE A 179 6.22 -12.78 0.43
N SER A 180 6.99 -11.69 0.32
CA SER A 180 6.52 -10.36 0.77
C SER A 180 5.33 -9.84 -0.06
N THR A 181 5.11 -10.39 -1.26
CA THR A 181 3.91 -10.18 -2.07
C THR A 181 2.76 -11.13 -1.75
N SER A 182 2.87 -11.99 -0.71
CA SER A 182 1.74 -12.81 -0.26
C SER A 182 0.53 -11.92 0.01
N ILE A 183 -0.67 -12.41 -0.31
CA ILE A 183 -1.91 -11.72 0.03
C ILE A 183 -2.00 -11.46 1.55
N ASP A 184 -1.34 -12.29 2.36
CA ASP A 184 -1.21 -12.12 3.81
C ASP A 184 -0.55 -10.78 4.21
N SER A 185 0.26 -10.17 3.33
CA SER A 185 0.84 -8.84 3.60
C SER A 185 -0.14 -7.70 3.39
N TYR A 186 -1.24 -7.94 2.67
CA TYR A 186 -2.33 -7.00 2.44
C TYR A 186 -3.54 -7.25 3.34
N ILE A 187 -3.59 -8.39 4.03
CA ILE A 187 -4.67 -8.77 4.94
C ILE A 187 -4.23 -8.49 6.38
N GLU A 188 -5.06 -7.78 7.14
CA GLU A 188 -4.85 -7.64 8.58
C GLU A 188 -4.99 -9.01 9.25
N LYS A 189 -3.99 -9.40 10.06
CA LYS A 189 -4.05 -10.63 10.85
C LYS A 189 -5.14 -10.52 11.91
N ILE A 190 -5.97 -11.55 12.02
CA ILE A 190 -6.93 -11.68 13.12
C ILE A 190 -6.15 -11.67 14.44
N PRO A 191 -6.48 -10.77 15.38
CA PRO A 191 -5.79 -10.67 16.65
C PRO A 191 -5.97 -11.96 17.47
N THR A 192 -4.92 -12.40 18.16
CA THR A 192 -5.02 -13.49 19.14
C THR A 192 -5.24 -12.89 20.53
N PRO A 193 -6.39 -13.12 21.17
CA PRO A 193 -6.68 -12.55 22.49
C PRO A 193 -5.75 -13.09 23.57
N LYS A 194 -5.37 -12.22 24.51
CA LYS A 194 -4.64 -12.58 25.72
C LYS A 194 -5.55 -12.46 26.93
N MET A 195 -6.13 -13.59 27.32
CA MET A 195 -7.03 -13.70 28.48
C MET A 195 -6.28 -13.79 29.81
N SER A 196 -6.91 -13.32 30.89
CA SER A 196 -6.48 -13.53 32.28
C SER A 196 -7.42 -14.53 32.98
N ASP A 197 -7.33 -14.62 34.31
CA ASP A 197 -8.29 -15.36 35.14
C ASP A 197 -9.44 -14.48 35.68
N PHE A 198 -9.50 -13.21 35.27
CA PHE A 198 -10.53 -12.22 35.59
C PHE A 198 -10.84 -12.03 37.09
N LYS A 199 -9.98 -12.53 37.99
CA LYS A 199 -10.20 -12.43 39.44
C LYS A 199 -10.10 -10.99 39.93
N LYS A 200 -9.27 -10.16 39.30
CA LYS A 200 -9.10 -8.76 39.71
C LYS A 200 -10.32 -7.93 39.33
N TYR A 201 -10.84 -8.14 38.12
CA TYR A 201 -12.08 -7.56 37.65
C TYR A 201 -13.26 -7.99 38.54
N HIS A 202 -13.44 -9.30 38.74
CA HIS A 202 -14.51 -9.83 39.59
C HIS A 202 -14.44 -9.29 41.03
N ALA A 203 -13.24 -9.26 41.64
CA ALA A 203 -13.06 -8.69 42.98
C ALA A 203 -13.35 -7.18 43.04
N TYR A 204 -13.05 -6.45 41.97
CA TYR A 204 -13.39 -5.04 41.86
C TYR A 204 -14.91 -4.83 41.81
N GLN A 205 -15.64 -5.57 40.96
CA GLN A 205 -17.09 -5.41 40.87
C GLN A 205 -17.79 -5.77 42.18
N LYS A 206 -17.38 -6.87 42.82
CA LYS A 206 -17.88 -7.25 44.16
C LYS A 206 -17.62 -6.19 45.24
N SER A 207 -16.64 -5.30 45.06
CA SER A 207 -16.37 -4.20 45.99
C SER A 207 -17.25 -2.97 45.77
N ARG A 208 -17.94 -2.88 44.63
CA ARG A 208 -18.74 -1.72 44.20
C ARG A 208 -20.24 -1.91 44.33
N VAL A 209 -20.72 -3.15 44.24
CA VAL A 209 -22.14 -3.48 44.35
C VAL A 209 -22.35 -4.49 45.48
N ASP A 210 -23.46 -4.34 46.21
CA ASP A 210 -23.75 -5.16 47.40
C ASP A 210 -23.96 -6.65 47.05
N GLU A 211 -24.52 -6.95 45.87
CA GLU A 211 -24.69 -8.30 45.32
C GLU A 211 -24.25 -8.32 43.85
N PHE A 212 -22.98 -8.65 43.57
CA PHE A 212 -22.54 -8.97 42.21
C PHE A 212 -22.94 -10.41 41.89
N GLU A 213 -23.84 -10.59 40.93
CA GLU A 213 -24.51 -11.88 40.69
C GLU A 213 -23.67 -12.88 39.89
N HIS A 214 -22.59 -12.42 39.24
CA HIS A 214 -21.78 -13.27 38.37
C HIS A 214 -20.59 -13.87 39.10
N THR A 215 -20.41 -15.18 38.93
CA THR A 215 -19.22 -15.93 39.32
C THR A 215 -18.00 -15.51 38.50
N THR A 216 -16.80 -15.87 38.95
CA THR A 216 -15.57 -15.58 38.20
C THR A 216 -15.55 -16.31 36.86
N GLU A 217 -16.10 -17.53 36.81
CA GLU A 217 -16.23 -18.32 35.59
C GLU A 217 -17.19 -17.66 34.57
N GLU A 218 -18.33 -17.14 35.01
CA GLU A 218 -19.27 -16.41 34.13
C GLU A 218 -18.66 -15.11 33.61
N VAL A 219 -17.93 -14.37 34.44
CA VAL A 219 -17.18 -13.18 34.00
C VAL A 219 -16.18 -13.55 32.90
N GLU A 220 -15.42 -14.64 33.08
CA GLU A 220 -14.49 -15.11 32.06
C GLU A 220 -15.22 -15.45 30.75
N GLU A 221 -16.38 -16.10 30.81
CA GLU A 221 -17.21 -16.41 29.64
C GLU A 221 -17.68 -15.12 28.92
N HIS A 222 -18.16 -14.12 29.66
CA HIS A 222 -18.56 -12.82 29.10
C HIS A 222 -17.41 -12.13 28.36
N PHE A 223 -16.21 -12.11 28.95
CA PHE A 223 -15.04 -11.51 28.29
C PHE A 223 -14.54 -12.32 27.08
N ARG A 224 -14.71 -13.65 27.10
CA ARG A 224 -14.42 -14.50 25.93
C ARG A 224 -15.38 -14.20 24.78
N GLU A 225 -16.67 -14.06 25.06
CA GLU A 225 -17.66 -13.65 24.05
C GLU A 225 -17.36 -12.24 23.52
N PHE A 226 -17.12 -11.28 24.42
CA PHE A 226 -16.78 -9.90 24.04
C PHE A 226 -15.54 -9.82 23.16
N SER A 227 -14.48 -10.55 23.53
CA SER A 227 -13.26 -10.61 22.73
C SER A 227 -13.47 -11.30 21.38
N ARG A 228 -14.36 -12.29 21.29
CA ARG A 228 -14.67 -12.96 20.02
C ARG A 228 -15.35 -11.97 19.07
N GLU A 229 -16.31 -11.19 19.53
CA GLU A 229 -16.96 -10.17 18.71
C GLU A 229 -15.98 -9.06 18.30
N LEU A 230 -15.14 -8.57 19.21
CA LEU A 230 -14.10 -7.59 18.85
C LEU A 230 -13.10 -8.16 17.83
N SER A 231 -12.73 -9.44 17.92
CA SER A 231 -11.74 -10.05 17.00
C SER A 231 -12.19 -10.13 15.54
N GLN A 232 -13.50 -10.02 15.29
CA GLN A 232 -14.08 -10.00 13.95
C GLN A 232 -13.99 -8.60 13.30
N LEU A 233 -13.74 -7.56 14.10
CA LEU A 233 -13.61 -6.19 13.61
C LEU A 233 -12.18 -5.86 13.18
N PRO A 234 -11.99 -5.11 12.07
CA PRO A 234 -10.69 -4.54 11.72
C PRO A 234 -10.07 -3.74 12.87
N ARG A 235 -8.74 -3.67 12.93
CA ARG A 235 -8.03 -2.91 13.98
C ARG A 235 -8.48 -1.45 14.01
N ILE A 236 -8.66 -0.83 12.86
CA ILE A 236 -9.11 0.57 12.78
C ILE A 236 -10.49 0.74 13.41
N THR A 237 -11.43 -0.17 13.14
CA THR A 237 -12.76 -0.18 13.75
C THR A 237 -12.70 -0.36 15.27
N ARG A 238 -11.80 -1.22 15.77
CA ARG A 238 -11.54 -1.35 17.20
C ARG A 238 -10.90 -0.10 17.81
N GLU A 239 -9.99 0.57 17.10
CA GLU A 239 -9.42 1.85 17.52
C GLU A 239 -10.49 2.95 17.59
N PHE A 240 -11.40 2.96 16.62
CA PHE A 240 -12.54 3.86 16.60
C PHE A 240 -13.48 3.61 17.78
N TYR A 241 -13.83 2.35 18.05
CA TYR A 241 -14.62 1.97 19.22
C TYR A 241 -13.93 2.35 20.55
N ALA A 242 -12.63 2.08 20.69
CA ALA A 242 -11.85 2.49 21.87
C ALA A 242 -11.88 4.02 22.07
N PHE A 243 -11.77 4.79 20.98
CA PHE A 243 -11.88 6.25 21.01
C PHE A 243 -13.29 6.72 21.44
N LEU A 244 -14.35 6.05 20.97
CA LEU A 244 -15.72 6.37 21.38
C LEU A 244 -15.91 6.15 22.89
N LEU A 245 -15.43 5.03 23.43
CA LEU A 245 -15.47 4.73 24.87
C LEU A 245 -14.69 5.76 25.70
N GLU A 246 -13.50 6.13 25.24
CA GLU A 246 -12.62 7.08 25.94
C GLU A 246 -13.23 8.49 26.00
N ARG A 247 -13.86 8.94 24.91
CA ARG A 247 -14.33 10.33 24.74
C ARG A 247 -15.84 10.49 24.78
N ARG A 248 -16.56 9.46 25.21
CA ARG A 248 -18.00 9.46 25.52
C ARG A 248 -18.41 10.67 26.37
N GLU A 249 -19.68 11.03 26.29
CA GLU A 249 -20.28 12.02 27.19
C GLU A 249 -20.35 11.44 28.61
N LYS A 250 -19.78 12.16 29.57
CA LYS A 250 -19.74 11.79 31.00
C LYS A 250 -20.72 12.61 31.86
N ASP A 251 -21.38 13.59 31.26
CA ASP A 251 -22.32 14.48 31.94
C ASP A 251 -23.73 14.03 31.57
N ASP A 252 -24.45 13.50 32.55
CA ASP A 252 -25.81 12.96 32.36
C ASP A 252 -26.80 14.04 31.89
N ASN A 253 -26.48 15.33 32.04
CA ASN A 253 -27.32 16.42 31.50
C ASN A 253 -27.11 16.64 29.99
N LYS A 254 -26.12 15.98 29.38
CA LYS A 254 -25.75 16.13 27.96
C LYS A 254 -26.06 14.89 27.13
N ILE A 255 -26.65 13.85 27.73
CA ILE A 255 -27.11 12.65 27.03
C ILE A 255 -28.62 12.74 26.78
N PRO A 256 -29.15 12.01 25.78
CA PRO A 256 -30.59 11.99 25.51
C PRO A 256 -31.41 11.58 26.75
N ASN A 257 -32.49 12.30 27.03
CA ASN A 257 -33.42 11.96 28.11
C ASN A 257 -34.38 10.85 27.64
N ILE A 258 -33.89 9.63 27.61
CA ILE A 258 -34.67 8.46 27.19
C ILE A 258 -34.88 7.58 28.41
N SER A 259 -36.14 7.44 28.81
CA SER A 259 -36.57 6.63 29.95
C SER A 259 -36.84 5.19 29.50
N PHE A 260 -36.47 4.25 30.37
CA PHE A 260 -36.73 2.80 30.33
C PHE A 260 -35.82 1.98 29.40
N TYR A 261 -34.80 1.34 29.98
CA TYR A 261 -34.06 0.18 29.46
C TYR A 261 -32.98 0.40 28.38
N SER A 262 -31.92 1.16 28.67
CA SER A 262 -30.59 0.78 28.13
C SER A 262 -29.43 1.46 28.86
N GLU A 263 -28.55 0.65 29.45
CA GLU A 263 -27.28 1.05 30.06
C GLU A 263 -26.23 1.23 28.96
N ASN A 264 -26.41 2.28 28.16
CA ASN A 264 -25.53 2.63 27.06
C ASN A 264 -24.62 3.79 27.41
N LEU A 265 -23.49 3.84 26.73
CA LEU A 265 -22.66 5.03 26.69
C LEU A 265 -23.03 5.86 25.45
N TRP A 266 -22.84 7.18 25.56
CA TRP A 266 -23.34 8.10 24.54
C TRP A 266 -22.22 8.99 24.01
N PHE A 267 -22.24 9.28 22.72
CA PHE A 267 -21.35 10.24 22.10
C PHE A 267 -22.12 11.13 21.14
N ASN A 268 -22.07 12.44 21.32
CA ASN A 268 -22.77 13.36 20.42
C ASN A 268 -22.23 13.25 18.97
N TYR A 269 -23.09 12.88 18.01
CA TYR A 269 -22.67 12.57 16.64
C TYR A 269 -22.18 13.80 15.87
N ASN A 270 -22.74 14.99 16.13
CA ASN A 270 -22.26 16.24 15.54
C ASN A 270 -20.87 16.64 16.07
N LYS A 271 -20.58 16.36 17.35
CA LYS A 271 -19.24 16.49 17.93
C LYS A 271 -18.29 15.49 17.29
N LEU A 272 -18.70 14.23 17.14
CA LEU A 272 -17.92 13.16 16.51
C LEU A 272 -17.40 13.59 15.14
N LYS A 273 -18.29 14.06 14.25
CA LYS A 273 -17.97 14.56 12.91
C LYS A 273 -16.97 15.72 12.88
N ARG A 274 -16.79 16.44 14.00
CA ARG A 274 -15.84 17.56 14.11
C ARG A 274 -14.50 17.15 14.73
N VAL A 275 -14.51 16.17 15.65
CA VAL A 275 -13.31 15.75 16.37
C VAL A 275 -12.57 14.60 15.69
N CYS A 276 -13.28 13.77 14.91
CA CYS A 276 -12.69 12.70 14.12
C CYS A 276 -12.64 13.13 12.65
N ARG A 277 -11.44 13.13 12.05
CA ARG A 277 -11.22 13.44 10.63
C ARG A 277 -10.92 12.18 9.81
N PHE A 278 -11.28 11.01 10.34
CA PHE A 278 -11.09 9.76 9.61
C PHE A 278 -12.00 9.78 8.36
N PRO A 279 -11.46 9.51 7.15
CA PRO A 279 -12.21 9.66 5.90
C PRO A 279 -13.49 8.82 5.85
N ASP A 280 -13.46 7.61 6.41
CA ASP A 280 -14.54 6.62 6.28
C ASP A 280 -15.31 6.48 7.61
N LEU A 281 -15.49 7.58 8.34
CA LEU A 281 -16.14 7.61 9.66
C LEU A 281 -17.50 6.92 9.68
N ASP A 282 -18.33 7.17 8.67
CA ASP A 282 -19.68 6.61 8.62
C ASP A 282 -19.64 5.08 8.43
N ASP A 283 -18.68 4.57 7.65
CA ASP A 283 -18.47 3.13 7.46
C ASP A 283 -18.04 2.45 8.78
N GLU A 284 -17.21 3.12 9.59
CA GLU A 284 -16.81 2.60 10.91
C GLU A 284 -18.02 2.50 11.87
N VAL A 285 -18.93 3.47 11.83
CA VAL A 285 -20.16 3.42 12.65
C VAL A 285 -21.07 2.29 12.17
N VAL A 286 -21.19 2.08 10.86
CA VAL A 286 -21.97 0.97 10.27
C VAL A 286 -21.39 -0.38 10.70
N LEU A 287 -20.08 -0.59 10.55
CA LEU A 287 -19.41 -1.83 10.96
C LEU A 287 -19.59 -2.13 12.46
N LEU A 288 -19.48 -1.11 13.32
CA LEU A 288 -19.77 -1.29 14.74
C LEU A 288 -21.23 -1.67 14.99
N GLY A 289 -22.18 -1.13 14.23
CA GLY A 289 -23.59 -1.48 14.34
C GLY A 289 -23.93 -2.87 13.87
N GLU A 290 -23.34 -3.34 12.78
CA GLU A 290 -23.51 -4.71 12.30
C GLU A 290 -23.05 -5.76 13.33
N HIS A 291 -22.07 -5.40 14.16
CA HIS A 291 -21.55 -6.22 15.25
C HIS A 291 -22.12 -5.89 16.64
N GLY A 292 -23.11 -4.98 16.72
CA GLY A 292 -23.80 -4.67 17.98
C GLY A 292 -22.97 -3.89 19.01
N PHE A 293 -21.97 -3.11 18.57
CA PHE A 293 -21.13 -2.27 19.42
C PHE A 293 -21.55 -0.79 19.43
N ALA A 294 -22.21 -0.31 18.39
CA ALA A 294 -22.70 1.07 18.34
C ALA A 294 -23.85 1.24 17.35
N ASP A 295 -24.72 2.19 17.56
CA ASP A 295 -25.65 2.64 16.51
C ASP A 295 -25.87 4.16 16.61
N ILE A 296 -26.61 4.72 15.65
CA ILE A 296 -27.00 6.13 15.67
C ILE A 296 -28.44 6.21 16.19
N GLU A 297 -28.59 6.90 17.31
CA GLU A 297 -29.89 7.35 17.79
C GLU A 297 -30.18 8.74 17.20
N GLU A 298 -31.21 8.78 16.36
CA GLU A 298 -31.73 10.03 15.81
C GLU A 298 -32.56 10.78 16.85
N PRO A 299 -32.47 12.11 16.91
CA PRO A 299 -33.22 12.90 17.86
C PRO A 299 -34.72 12.89 17.52
N MET A 300 -35.56 12.98 18.54
CA MET A 300 -37.02 13.13 18.35
C MET A 300 -37.40 14.52 17.83
N GLU A 301 -36.60 15.54 18.17
CA GLU A 301 -36.80 16.93 17.74
C GLU A 301 -35.77 17.37 16.70
N HIS A 302 -36.22 18.14 15.69
CA HIS A 302 -35.39 18.57 14.56
C HIS A 302 -34.19 19.47 14.94
N ASN A 303 -34.21 20.08 16.13
CA ASN A 303 -33.17 21.00 16.60
C ASN A 303 -32.13 20.36 17.53
N GLU A 304 -32.23 19.06 17.77
CA GLU A 304 -31.29 18.31 18.60
C GLU A 304 -30.23 17.62 17.75
N SER A 305 -29.11 17.26 18.36
CA SER A 305 -28.06 16.49 17.66
C SER A 305 -28.34 15.00 17.79
N PRO A 306 -28.07 14.19 16.76
CA PRO A 306 -28.03 12.74 16.92
C PRO A 306 -26.92 12.33 17.88
N PHE A 307 -27.05 11.13 18.44
CA PHE A 307 -26.03 10.53 19.29
C PHE A 307 -25.64 9.15 18.77
N VAL A 308 -24.37 8.81 18.92
CA VAL A 308 -23.91 7.43 18.83
C VAL A 308 -24.21 6.77 20.18
N ARG A 309 -25.03 5.73 20.19
CA ARG A 309 -25.14 4.81 21.32
C ARG A 309 -24.01 3.81 21.22
N ILE A 310 -23.40 3.49 22.35
CA ILE A 310 -22.24 2.62 22.44
C ILE A 310 -22.60 1.49 23.40
N PHE A 311 -22.43 0.26 22.92
CA PHE A 311 -22.86 -0.98 23.55
C PHE A 311 -21.70 -1.97 23.66
N ALA A 312 -21.91 -3.04 24.42
CA ALA A 312 -21.21 -4.30 24.22
C ALA A 312 -22.23 -5.36 23.76
N PRO A 313 -21.92 -6.22 22.78
CA PRO A 313 -22.82 -7.27 22.31
C PRO A 313 -22.85 -8.45 23.29
N ILE A 314 -23.07 -8.18 24.58
CA ILE A 314 -23.08 -9.15 25.68
C ILE A 314 -24.41 -9.03 26.41
N LYS A 315 -25.06 -10.15 26.70
CA LYS A 315 -26.36 -10.21 27.38
C LYS A 315 -26.22 -10.09 28.90
N VAL A 316 -25.49 -9.08 29.33
CA VAL A 316 -25.22 -8.77 30.73
C VAL A 316 -25.52 -7.30 30.93
N ASP A 317 -26.50 -7.03 31.77
CA ASP A 317 -26.88 -5.67 32.14
C ASP A 317 -25.65 -4.98 32.78
N GLY A 318 -25.37 -3.75 32.36
CA GLY A 318 -24.34 -2.90 32.94
C GLY A 318 -22.93 -3.19 32.45
N PHE A 319 -22.71 -4.26 31.67
CA PHE A 319 -21.38 -4.75 31.30
C PHE A 319 -20.47 -3.65 30.73
N ILE A 320 -20.99 -2.84 29.81
CA ILE A 320 -20.18 -1.80 29.16
C ILE A 320 -19.77 -0.68 30.14
N HIS A 321 -20.64 -0.32 31.08
CA HIS A 321 -20.33 0.65 32.13
C HIS A 321 -19.27 0.09 33.07
N GLU A 322 -19.51 -1.13 33.57
CA GLU A 322 -18.59 -1.84 34.47
C GLU A 322 -17.18 -2.00 33.87
N LEU A 323 -17.11 -2.37 32.60
CA LEU A 323 -15.87 -2.49 31.84
C LEU A 323 -15.10 -1.17 31.81
N VAL A 324 -15.79 -0.11 31.40
CA VAL A 324 -15.18 1.21 31.23
C VAL A 324 -14.71 1.78 32.56
N GLU A 325 -15.51 1.63 33.62
CA GLU A 325 -15.13 2.04 34.96
C GLU A 325 -13.92 1.27 35.49
N TYR A 326 -13.83 -0.04 35.24
CA TYR A 326 -12.66 -0.82 35.62
C TYR A 326 -11.40 -0.33 34.88
N ILE A 327 -11.48 -0.12 33.56
CA ILE A 327 -10.38 0.40 32.75
C ILE A 327 -9.88 1.74 33.28
N GLU A 328 -10.79 2.68 33.58
CA GLU A 328 -10.47 4.01 34.11
C GLU A 328 -9.90 3.93 35.53
N SER A 329 -10.49 3.12 36.42
CA SER A 329 -10.05 2.99 37.81
C SER A 329 -8.65 2.38 37.97
N LYS A 330 -8.23 1.56 37.00
CA LYS A 330 -6.94 0.88 36.98
C LYS A 330 -5.92 1.51 36.03
N ASP A 331 -6.28 2.61 35.37
CA ASP A 331 -5.43 3.30 34.39
C ASP A 331 -4.86 2.36 33.31
N ILE A 332 -5.70 1.44 32.81
CA ILE A 332 -5.29 0.41 31.84
C ILE A 332 -5.15 0.99 30.43
N GLY A 333 -5.97 2.00 30.12
CA GLY A 333 -6.14 2.58 28.79
C GLY A 333 -6.97 1.71 27.85
N PHE A 334 -7.91 2.30 27.11
CA PHE A 334 -8.89 1.56 26.30
C PHE A 334 -8.27 0.76 25.15
N LYS A 335 -7.17 1.23 24.54
CA LYS A 335 -6.54 0.51 23.42
C LYS A 335 -6.06 -0.90 23.81
N LYS A 336 -5.61 -1.11 25.04
CA LYS A 336 -5.06 -2.40 25.47
C LYS A 336 -6.10 -3.54 25.41
N PRO A 337 -7.25 -3.46 26.10
CA PRO A 337 -8.29 -4.49 26.02
C PRO A 337 -9.08 -4.45 24.70
N ILE A 338 -9.32 -3.27 24.11
CA ILE A 338 -10.22 -3.15 22.97
C ILE A 338 -9.51 -3.40 21.63
N VAL A 339 -8.32 -2.82 21.43
CA VAL A 339 -7.58 -2.87 20.15
C VAL A 339 -6.61 -4.03 20.11
N PHE A 340 -5.95 -4.36 21.22
CA PHE A 340 -4.98 -5.44 21.26
C PHE A 340 -5.54 -6.74 21.85
N LEU A 341 -6.80 -6.73 22.33
CA LEU A 341 -7.44 -7.86 22.99
C LEU A 341 -6.58 -8.42 24.15
N ASP A 342 -5.86 -7.53 24.83
CA ASP A 342 -5.00 -7.87 25.96
C ASP A 342 -5.71 -7.56 27.27
N PHE A 343 -6.31 -8.61 27.84
CA PHE A 343 -7.01 -8.60 29.11
C PHE A 343 -6.10 -9.00 30.29
N SER A 344 -4.78 -9.02 30.14
CA SER A 344 -3.85 -9.43 31.22
C SER A 344 -3.93 -8.60 32.51
N ALA A 345 -4.53 -7.41 32.46
CA ALA A 345 -4.76 -6.54 33.61
C ALA A 345 -6.11 -6.79 34.33
N PHE A 346 -6.98 -7.62 33.75
CA PHE A 346 -8.33 -7.92 34.25
C PHE A 346 -8.32 -9.10 35.22
#